data_AF-A0A150AUX3-F1
#
_entry.id   AF-A0A150AUX3-F1
#
_cell.length_a   1.000
_cell.length_b   1.000
_cell.length_c   1.000
_cell.angle_alpha   90.00
_cell.angle_beta   90.00
_cell.angle_gamma   90.00
#
_symmetry.space_group_name_H-M   'P 1'
#
loop_
_entity.id
_entity.type
_entity.pdbx_description
1 polymer ?
#
loop_
_entity_poly.entity_id
_entity_poly.type
_entity_poly.pdbx_seq_one_letter_code
_entity_poly.pdbx_strand_id
1 'polypeptide(L)'
;MRRMLLIIISAIAAFALVACTGNKVDESTSKKFISKAEEIVSLLNEAKYKEVHEKFDSKMKAALSEEKMKDLTPIIEKAGTFEKIEKQSIEEKDGLYTVILVAKYSKEQRTFIITYNDKEEIAGLVIK
;
A
#
# COMPACT_ATOMS: atom_id res chain seq x y z
N MET A 1 -8.73 -55.68 2.63
CA MET A 1 -9.24 -54.45 1.97
C MET A 1 -9.41 -53.27 2.95
N ARG A 2 -8.44 -53.01 3.85
CA ARG A 2 -8.43 -51.81 4.72
C ARG A 2 -7.13 -51.01 4.66
N ARG A 3 -6.04 -51.59 4.12
CA ARG A 3 -4.76 -50.90 3.92
C ARG A 3 -4.63 -50.26 2.53
N MET A 4 -5.40 -50.74 1.54
CA MET A 4 -5.43 -50.19 0.18
C MET A 4 -6.34 -48.96 0.04
N LEU A 5 -7.19 -48.67 1.04
CA LEU A 5 -8.03 -47.48 1.08
C LEU A 5 -7.28 -46.23 1.57
N LEU A 6 -6.11 -46.40 2.20
CA LEU A 6 -5.33 -45.30 2.79
C LEU A 6 -4.33 -44.67 1.81
N ILE A 7 -4.07 -45.30 0.67
CA ILE A 7 -3.06 -44.81 -0.29
C ILE A 7 -3.69 -43.84 -1.31
N ILE A 8 -5.02 -43.88 -1.51
CA ILE A 8 -5.72 -43.04 -2.51
C ILE A 8 -6.03 -41.63 -1.98
N ILE A 9 -6.06 -41.43 -0.66
CA ILE A 9 -6.31 -40.11 -0.04
C ILE A 9 -5.08 -39.18 -0.14
N SER A 10 -3.89 -39.72 -0.42
CA SER A 10 -2.65 -38.94 -0.50
C SER A 10 -2.42 -38.21 -1.84
N ALA A 11 -3.27 -38.41 -2.85
CA ALA A 11 -3.00 -37.95 -4.23
C ALA A 11 -3.88 -36.77 -4.72
N ILE A 12 -4.78 -36.22 -3.90
CA ILE A 12 -5.71 -35.15 -4.30
C ILE A 12 -5.34 -33.76 -3.73
N ALA A 13 -4.26 -33.65 -2.94
CA ALA A 13 -3.78 -32.37 -2.42
C ALA A 13 -3.00 -31.50 -3.45
N ALA A 14 -2.98 -31.89 -4.75
CA ALA A 14 -2.12 -31.27 -5.76
C ALA A 14 -2.81 -30.23 -6.68
N PHE A 15 -4.13 -30.02 -6.58
CA PHE A 15 -4.81 -29.10 -7.50
C PHE A 15 -5.96 -28.33 -6.83
N ALA A 16 -5.66 -27.20 -6.18
CA ALA A 16 -6.68 -26.17 -5.92
C ALA A 16 -6.14 -24.77 -5.56
N LEU A 17 -4.88 -24.43 -5.87
CA LEU A 17 -4.45 -23.03 -5.85
C LEU A 17 -4.35 -22.54 -7.30
N VAL A 18 -5.52 -22.37 -7.94
CA VAL A 18 -5.64 -21.38 -9.02
C VAL A 18 -5.46 -20.03 -8.33
N ALA A 19 -4.20 -19.65 -8.14
CA ALA A 19 -3.84 -18.32 -7.75
C ALA A 19 -4.42 -17.37 -8.80
N CYS A 20 -5.18 -16.37 -8.35
CA CYS A 20 -5.75 -15.33 -9.20
C CYS A 20 -4.70 -14.88 -10.22
N THR A 21 -4.98 -15.13 -11.50
CA THR A 21 -4.22 -14.69 -12.67
C THR A 21 -4.39 -13.19 -12.89
N GLY A 22 -4.12 -12.39 -11.87
CA GLY A 22 -3.67 -11.01 -12.06
C GLY A 22 -2.15 -11.08 -12.19
N ASN A 23 -1.57 -10.38 -13.17
CA ASN A 23 -0.12 -10.23 -13.23
C ASN A 23 0.35 -9.65 -11.91
N LYS A 24 0.96 -10.49 -11.06
CA LYS A 24 1.56 -10.01 -9.82
C LYS A 24 2.70 -9.07 -10.22
N VAL A 25 2.71 -7.88 -9.63
CA VAL A 25 3.87 -6.99 -9.71
C VAL A 25 5.08 -7.78 -9.23
N ASP A 26 6.18 -7.72 -9.97
CA ASP A 26 7.38 -8.47 -9.62
C ASP A 26 7.91 -8.03 -8.24
N GLU A 27 8.68 -8.89 -7.59
CA GLU A 27 9.12 -8.67 -6.21
C GLU A 27 10.01 -7.43 -6.06
N SER A 28 10.85 -7.14 -7.05
CA SER A 28 11.76 -5.98 -7.02
C SER A 28 10.97 -4.68 -7.09
N THR A 29 10.05 -4.60 -8.05
CA THR A 29 9.14 -3.46 -8.22
C THR A 29 8.22 -3.29 -7.01
N SER A 30 7.68 -4.39 -6.50
CA SER A 30 6.86 -4.39 -5.29
C SER A 30 7.62 -3.81 -4.10
N LYS A 31 8.82 -4.32 -3.82
CA LYS A 31 9.68 -3.84 -2.73
C LYS A 31 10.00 -2.36 -2.86
N LYS A 32 10.37 -1.91 -4.07
CA LYS A 32 10.69 -0.52 -4.36
C LYS A 32 9.53 0.43 -4.03
N PHE A 33 8.35 0.17 -4.57
CA PHE A 33 7.21 1.08 -4.39
C PHE A 33 6.62 1.00 -2.98
N ILE A 34 6.63 -0.19 -2.36
CA ILE A 34 6.25 -0.33 -0.95
C ILE A 34 7.17 0.50 -0.05
N SER A 35 8.49 0.39 -0.20
CA SER A 35 9.42 1.19 0.62
C SER A 35 9.24 2.69 0.42
N LYS A 36 8.96 3.14 -0.81
CA LYS A 36 8.59 4.54 -1.07
C LYS A 36 7.29 4.92 -0.37
N ALA A 37 6.28 4.06 -0.38
CA ALA A 37 5.00 4.35 0.27
C ALA A 37 5.15 4.43 1.80
N GLU A 38 5.97 3.57 2.40
CA GLU A 38 6.31 3.63 3.83
C GLU A 38 7.02 4.93 4.19
N GLU A 39 7.93 5.42 3.34
CA GLU A 39 8.57 6.73 3.50
C GLU A 39 7.50 7.84 3.53
N ILE A 40 6.54 7.83 2.61
CA ILE A 40 5.45 8.82 2.59
C ILE A 40 4.61 8.75 3.87
N VAL A 41 4.30 7.55 4.37
CA VAL A 41 3.58 7.39 5.64
C VAL A 41 4.38 7.99 6.81
N SER A 42 5.70 7.79 6.87
CA SER A 42 6.55 8.44 7.89
C SER A 42 6.48 9.96 7.80
N LEU A 43 6.67 10.52 6.60
CA LEU A 43 6.62 11.97 6.38
C LEU A 43 5.26 12.58 6.75
N LEU A 44 4.16 11.89 6.44
CA LEU A 44 2.81 12.32 6.82
C LEU A 44 2.61 12.29 8.34
N ASN A 45 3.13 11.27 9.04
CA ASN A 45 3.10 11.19 10.51
C ASN A 45 3.98 12.26 11.17
N GLU A 46 5.05 12.68 10.51
CA GLU A 46 5.95 13.76 10.95
C GLU A 46 5.48 15.15 10.50
N ALA A 47 4.31 15.27 9.86
CA ALA A 47 3.78 16.51 9.28
C ALA A 47 4.73 17.21 8.29
N LYS A 48 5.63 16.46 7.64
CA LYS A 48 6.59 16.93 6.63
C LYS A 48 5.94 17.09 5.25
N TYR A 49 4.90 17.93 5.17
CA TYR A 49 4.08 18.07 3.97
C TYR A 49 4.84 18.59 2.75
N LYS A 50 5.83 19.47 2.95
CA LYS A 50 6.69 19.95 1.87
C LYS A 50 7.41 18.80 1.16
N GLU A 51 7.98 17.87 1.92
CA GLU A 51 8.73 16.72 1.38
C GLU A 51 7.82 15.76 0.62
N VAL A 52 6.58 15.56 1.09
CA VAL A 52 5.57 14.78 0.37
C VAL A 52 5.12 15.50 -0.91
N HIS A 53 4.86 16.80 -0.82
CA HIS A 53 4.42 17.63 -1.94
C HIS A 53 5.48 17.71 -3.05
N GLU A 54 6.77 17.72 -2.72
CA GLU A 54 7.86 17.69 -3.71
C GLU A 54 7.83 16.40 -4.56
N LYS A 55 7.38 15.29 -3.99
CA LYS A 55 7.24 13.98 -4.66
C LYS A 55 5.96 13.85 -5.49
N PHE A 56 5.04 14.82 -5.45
CA PHE A 56 3.84 14.82 -6.28
C PHE A 56 4.14 15.08 -7.75
N ASP A 57 3.35 14.47 -8.62
CA ASP A 57 3.32 14.84 -10.04
C ASP A 57 2.76 16.26 -10.22
N SER A 58 2.91 16.82 -11.42
CA SER A 58 2.45 18.19 -11.72
C SER A 58 0.95 18.40 -11.48
N LYS A 59 0.12 17.38 -11.69
CA LYS A 59 -1.34 17.46 -11.53
C LYS A 59 -1.72 17.46 -10.05
N MET A 60 -1.09 16.62 -9.26
CA MET A 60 -1.25 16.55 -7.81
C MET A 60 -0.78 17.84 -7.14
N LYS A 61 0.38 18.40 -7.54
CA LYS A 61 0.86 19.71 -7.05
C LYS A 61 -0.14 20.84 -7.32
N ALA A 62 -0.79 20.83 -8.48
CA ALA A 62 -1.81 21.82 -8.82
C ALA A 62 -3.13 21.62 -8.06
N ALA A 63 -3.52 20.37 -7.79
CA ALA A 63 -4.78 20.03 -7.13
C ALA A 63 -4.72 20.17 -5.59
N LEU A 64 -3.59 19.82 -4.99
CA LEU A 64 -3.38 19.77 -3.55
C LEU A 64 -2.10 20.52 -3.18
N SER A 65 -2.24 21.79 -2.82
CA SER A 65 -1.12 22.61 -2.36
C SER A 65 -0.56 22.12 -1.02
N GLU A 66 0.72 22.39 -0.76
CA GLU A 66 1.37 22.12 0.54
C GLU A 66 0.54 22.64 1.73
N GLU A 67 -0.04 23.83 1.61
CA GLU A 67 -0.87 24.41 2.67
C GLU A 67 -2.12 23.57 2.96
N LYS A 68 -2.82 23.10 1.91
CA LYS A 68 -4.01 22.24 2.06
C LYS A 68 -3.68 20.86 2.60
N MET A 69 -2.44 20.39 2.45
CA MET A 69 -2.02 19.11 3.05
C MET A 69 -2.01 19.16 4.58
N LYS A 70 -1.95 20.35 5.19
CA LYS A 70 -2.07 20.50 6.66
C LYS A 70 -3.44 20.05 7.19
N ASP A 71 -4.47 20.02 6.34
CA ASP A 71 -5.79 19.46 6.69
C ASP A 71 -5.74 17.96 6.97
N LEU A 72 -4.64 17.27 6.59
CA LEU A 72 -4.40 15.86 6.90
C LEU A 72 -3.92 15.64 8.35
N THR A 73 -3.29 16.65 8.99
CA THR A 73 -2.79 16.55 10.38
C THR A 73 -3.86 16.08 11.35
N PRO A 74 -5.04 16.75 11.47
CA PRO A 74 -6.06 16.33 12.42
C PRO A 74 -6.61 14.93 12.14
N ILE A 75 -6.58 14.48 10.87
CA ILE A 75 -7.02 13.14 10.49
C ILE A 75 -6.06 12.08 11.04
N ILE A 76 -4.75 12.33 10.90
CA ILE A 76 -3.70 11.41 11.36
C ILE A 76 -3.58 11.44 12.89
N GLU A 77 -3.58 12.62 13.52
CA GLU A 77 -3.49 12.75 14.98
C GLU A 77 -4.68 12.13 15.72
N LYS A 78 -5.88 12.18 15.11
CA LYS A 78 -7.06 11.51 15.65
C LYS A 78 -6.87 10.00 15.78
N ALA A 79 -6.05 9.40 14.90
CA ALA A 79 -5.76 7.97 14.94
C ALA A 79 -4.87 7.58 16.13
N GLY A 80 -4.16 8.54 16.72
CA GLY A 80 -3.27 8.34 17.86
C GLY A 80 -1.81 8.17 17.45
N THR A 81 -1.04 7.44 18.26
CA THR A 81 0.39 7.21 17.99
C THR A 81 0.53 6.08 16.99
N PHE A 82 1.33 6.29 15.94
CA PHE A 82 1.68 5.25 14.97
C PHE A 82 2.38 4.08 15.67
N GLU A 83 1.94 2.85 15.40
CA GLU A 83 2.56 1.64 15.95
C GLU A 83 3.34 0.87 14.89
N LYS A 84 2.67 0.48 13.79
CA LYS A 84 3.26 -0.32 12.70
C LYS A 84 2.37 -0.37 11.46
N ILE A 85 2.94 -0.77 10.33
CA ILE A 85 2.18 -1.26 9.17
C ILE A 85 1.80 -2.73 9.41
N GLU A 86 0.51 -3.07 9.32
CA GLU A 86 -0.01 -4.42 9.52
C GLU A 86 -0.19 -5.20 8.22
N LYS A 87 -0.54 -4.49 7.14
CA LYS A 87 -0.76 -5.09 5.82
C LYS A 87 -0.22 -4.15 4.75
N GLN A 88 0.32 -4.76 3.70
CA GLN A 88 0.79 -4.08 2.51
C GLN A 88 0.37 -4.86 1.27
N SER A 89 -0.04 -4.16 0.23
CA SER A 89 -0.26 -4.74 -1.09
C SER A 89 0.07 -3.70 -2.16
N ILE A 90 0.35 -4.19 -3.36
CA ILE A 90 0.58 -3.37 -4.53
C ILE A 90 -0.16 -3.97 -5.71
N GLU A 91 -0.72 -3.08 -6.52
CA GLU A 91 -1.37 -3.40 -7.79
C GLU A 91 -0.79 -2.49 -8.87
N GLU A 92 -0.58 -3.05 -10.06
CA GLU A 92 -0.24 -2.28 -11.25
C GLU A 92 -1.45 -2.28 -12.18
N LYS A 93 -1.79 -1.10 -12.68
CA LYS A 93 -2.83 -0.92 -13.68
C LYS A 93 -2.49 0.25 -14.59
N ASP A 94 -2.45 0.00 -15.89
CA ASP A 94 -2.22 1.01 -16.93
C ASP A 94 -0.92 1.82 -16.69
N GLY A 95 0.13 1.18 -16.17
CA GLY A 95 1.41 1.80 -15.85
C GLY A 95 1.43 2.58 -14.52
N LEU A 96 0.35 2.53 -13.74
CA LEU A 96 0.27 3.13 -12.41
C LEU A 96 0.42 2.06 -11.33
N TYR A 97 1.29 2.34 -10.36
CA TYR A 97 1.54 1.45 -9.22
C TYR A 97 0.83 1.97 -7.99
N THR A 98 -0.21 1.27 -7.53
CA THR A 98 -0.97 1.66 -6.33
C THR A 98 -0.58 0.78 -5.16
N VAL A 99 0.01 1.38 -4.14
CA VAL A 99 0.36 0.74 -2.87
C VAL A 99 -0.71 1.04 -1.83
N ILE A 100 -1.15 -0.01 -1.14
CA ILE A 100 -2.11 0.07 -0.04
C ILE A 100 -1.38 -0.37 1.24
N LEU A 101 -1.27 0.54 2.21
CA LEU A 101 -0.67 0.28 3.52
C LEU A 101 -1.74 0.45 4.60
N VAL A 102 -1.99 -0.62 5.37
CA VAL A 102 -2.86 -0.57 6.55
C VAL A 102 -1.98 -0.36 7.76
N ALA A 103 -2.03 0.85 8.33
CA ALA A 103 -1.28 1.27 9.49
C ALA A 103 -2.13 1.15 10.76
N LYS A 104 -1.56 0.55 11.80
CA LYS A 104 -2.14 0.53 13.14
C LYS A 104 -1.64 1.74 13.92
N TYR A 105 -2.58 2.45 14.52
CA TYR A 105 -2.34 3.48 15.52
C TYR A 105 -3.00 3.09 16.84
N SER A 106 -2.68 3.83 17.90
CA SER A 106 -3.16 3.51 19.25
C SER A 106 -4.68 3.67 19.45
N LYS A 107 -5.39 4.42 18.59
CA LYS A 107 -6.86 4.60 18.68
C LYS A 107 -7.63 3.96 17.53
N GLU A 108 -7.11 4.01 16.31
CA GLU A 108 -7.77 3.42 15.14
C GLU A 108 -6.76 2.93 14.08
N GLN A 109 -7.22 2.20 13.08
CA GLN A 109 -6.42 1.89 11.90
C GLN A 109 -6.61 2.97 10.84
N ARG A 110 -5.56 3.24 10.07
CA ARG A 110 -5.63 4.08 8.86
C ARG A 110 -5.13 3.32 7.65
N THR A 111 -5.81 3.48 6.53
CA THR A 111 -5.35 2.93 5.26
C THR A 111 -4.83 4.05 4.37
N PHE A 112 -3.55 3.97 4.04
CA PHE A 112 -2.89 4.86 3.08
C PHE A 112 -2.90 4.19 1.71
N ILE A 113 -3.43 4.89 0.72
CA ILE A 113 -3.44 4.46 -0.68
C ILE A 113 -2.61 5.48 -1.46
N ILE A 114 -1.48 5.05 -1.98
CA ILE A 114 -0.51 5.90 -2.67
C ILE A 114 -0.29 5.34 -4.06
N THR A 115 -0.61 6.14 -5.08
CA THR A 115 -0.46 5.76 -6.48
C THR A 115 0.73 6.49 -7.09
N TYR A 116 1.63 5.75 -7.73
CA TYR A 116 2.80 6.26 -8.43
C TYR A 116 2.63 6.14 -9.95
N ASN A 117 3.11 7.15 -10.67
CA ASN A 117 3.23 7.09 -12.13
C ASN A 117 4.53 6.38 -12.57
N ASP A 118 4.75 6.30 -13.88
CA ASP A 118 5.94 5.71 -14.51
C ASP A 118 7.26 6.43 -14.17
N LYS A 119 7.18 7.71 -13.81
CA LYS A 119 8.30 8.53 -13.30
C LYS A 119 8.49 8.41 -11.80
N GLU A 120 7.72 7.54 -11.15
CA GLU A 120 7.73 7.30 -9.71
C GLU A 120 7.34 8.53 -8.86
N GLU A 121 6.63 9.48 -9.47
CA GLU A 121 5.98 10.59 -8.79
C GLU A 121 4.61 10.15 -8.27
N ILE A 122 4.16 10.75 -7.17
CA ILE A 122 2.85 10.45 -6.58
C ILE A 122 1.77 11.11 -7.46
N ALA A 123 0.94 10.28 -8.07
CA ALA A 123 -0.22 10.65 -8.87
C ALA A 123 -1.55 10.53 -8.10
N GLY A 124 -1.51 9.95 -6.90
CA GLY A 124 -2.68 9.86 -6.02
C GLY A 124 -2.30 9.60 -4.56
N LEU A 125 -3.02 10.24 -3.65
CA LEU A 125 -2.88 10.06 -2.20
C LEU A 125 -4.28 10.05 -1.55
N VAL A 126 -4.61 8.98 -0.85
CA VAL A 126 -5.86 8.85 -0.09
C VAL A 126 -5.55 8.28 1.29
N ILE A 127 -6.17 8.86 2.33
CA ILE A 127 -6.12 8.37 3.71
C ILE A 127 -7.55 8.04 4.14
N LYS A 128 -7.79 6.80 4.57
CA LYS A 128 -9.08 6.33 5.11
C LYS A 128 -8.94 5.99 6.58
#